data_AF-A0A9D7KPV1-F1
#
_entry.id   AF-A0A9D7KPV1-F1
#
_cell.length_a   1.000
_cell.length_b   1.000
_cell.length_c   1.000
_cell.angle_alpha   90.00
_cell.angle_beta   90.00
_cell.angle_gamma   90.00
#
_symmetry.space_group_name_H-M   'P 1'
#
loop_
_entity.id
_entity.type
_entity.pdbx_description
1 polymer ?
#
loop_
_entity_poly.entity_id
_entity_poly.type
_entity_poly.pdbx_seq_one_letter_code
_entity_poly.pdbx_strand_id
1 'polypeptide(L)'
;MKTLQKKLISLFLRHPDYFIRSISSGYPFTNEQLRKYSDKLLWGRNHKPLSSGGLSINDSLPWTKELVNEHIEKWSWSALSIQMIGAKFWYNGLLDDYYEWINWNGFSYNMELPWTDAIINKYRDNLNWEFFSSNEGVEWTPQRIKKFENYIDFEGLSNSLNTPWGRPSKLRNPFRFSNKTSPLLSLTLLEKYEERLDWDHLVFQWDKGLNKEETDEVIEGFMNLAF
;
A
#
# COMPACT_ATOMS: atom_id res chain seq x y z
N MET A 1 -6.86 24.90 37.52
CA MET A 1 -6.36 24.82 36.13
C MET A 1 -5.12 25.69 35.96
N LYS A 2 -3.99 25.11 35.54
CA LYS A 2 -2.67 25.76 35.40
C LYS A 2 -2.70 26.84 34.30
N THR A 3 -1.84 27.85 34.38
CA THR A 3 -1.78 29.01 33.47
C THR A 3 -1.67 28.63 31.99
N LEU A 4 -0.89 27.60 31.67
CA LEU A 4 -0.74 27.08 30.29
C LEU A 4 -2.06 26.56 29.73
N GLN A 5 -2.80 25.76 30.51
CA GLN A 5 -4.07 25.15 30.09
C GLN A 5 -5.11 26.23 29.73
N LYS A 6 -5.21 27.28 30.55
CA LYS A 6 -6.10 28.42 30.28
C LYS A 6 -5.73 29.14 28.97
N LYS A 7 -4.44 29.38 28.73
CA LYS A 7 -3.95 30.01 27.49
C LYS A 7 -4.26 29.15 26.25
N LEU A 8 -4.04 27.84 26.33
CA LEU A 8 -4.34 26.91 25.24
C LEU A 8 -5.85 26.83 24.96
N ILE A 9 -6.70 26.71 25.99
CA ILE A 9 -8.16 26.71 25.83
C ILE A 9 -8.60 28.02 25.15
N SER A 10 -8.13 29.17 25.62
CA SER A 10 -8.48 30.47 25.01
C SER A 10 -8.00 30.58 23.56
N LEU A 11 -6.83 30.03 23.22
CA LEU A 11 -6.35 29.97 21.84
C LEU A 11 -7.25 29.09 20.97
N PHE A 12 -7.57 27.88 21.41
CA PHE A 12 -8.36 26.93 20.61
C PHE A 12 -9.85 27.29 20.54
N LEU A 13 -10.40 28.02 21.52
CA LEU A 13 -11.73 28.62 21.40
C LEU A 13 -11.80 29.67 20.28
N ARG A 14 -10.69 30.33 19.94
CA ARG A 14 -10.59 31.24 18.79
C ARG A 14 -10.32 30.53 17.47
N HIS A 15 -9.87 29.27 17.51
CA HIS A 15 -9.54 28.45 16.35
C HIS A 15 -10.08 27.01 16.49
N PRO A 16 -11.40 26.81 16.64
CA PRO A 16 -11.98 25.52 16.97
C PRO A 16 -11.75 24.47 15.86
N ASP A 17 -11.90 24.83 14.59
CA ASP A 17 -11.72 23.89 13.48
C ASP A 17 -10.30 23.33 13.40
N TYR A 18 -9.30 24.17 13.70
CA TYR A 18 -7.91 23.73 13.78
C TYR A 18 -7.74 22.70 14.91
N PHE A 19 -8.29 22.99 16.10
CA PHE A 19 -8.15 22.09 17.24
C PHE A 19 -8.87 20.76 17.01
N ILE A 20 -10.11 20.80 16.51
CA ILE A 20 -10.89 19.60 16.18
C ILE A 20 -10.17 18.75 15.13
N ARG A 21 -9.63 19.35 14.06
CA ARG A 21 -8.83 18.63 13.06
C ARG A 21 -7.58 18.01 13.69
N SER A 22 -6.85 18.77 14.51
CA SER A 22 -5.63 18.31 15.18
C SER A 22 -5.89 17.08 16.06
N ILE A 23 -6.89 17.15 16.95
CA ILE A 23 -7.19 16.04 17.85
C ILE A 23 -7.80 14.84 17.11
N SER A 24 -8.63 15.08 16.08
CA SER A 24 -9.25 13.97 15.33
C SER A 24 -8.21 13.14 14.59
N SER A 25 -7.14 13.76 14.09
CA SER A 25 -6.14 13.09 13.25
C SER A 25 -5.04 12.37 14.03
N GLY A 26 -4.83 12.68 15.31
CA GLY A 26 -3.69 12.11 16.04
C GLY A 26 -3.80 12.01 17.56
N TYR A 27 -4.93 12.39 18.16
CA TYR A 27 -5.11 12.17 19.59
C TYR A 27 -5.59 10.74 19.86
N PRO A 28 -5.00 10.01 20.83
CA PRO A 28 -5.37 8.63 21.17
C PRO A 28 -6.64 8.61 22.02
N PHE A 29 -7.81 8.83 21.40
CA PHE A 29 -9.08 8.79 22.10
C PHE A 29 -9.42 7.37 22.60
N THR A 30 -10.00 7.29 23.79
CA THR A 30 -10.64 6.05 24.28
C THR A 30 -12.01 5.86 23.61
N ASN A 31 -12.54 4.63 23.60
CA ASN A 31 -13.90 4.36 23.08
C ASN A 31 -14.96 5.23 23.78
N GLU A 32 -14.83 5.48 25.09
CA GLU A 32 -15.73 6.38 25.83
C GLU A 32 -15.68 7.82 25.31
N GLN A 33 -14.47 8.34 25.03
CA GLN A 33 -14.33 9.68 24.46
C GLN A 33 -14.89 9.75 23.03
N LEU A 34 -14.69 8.71 22.22
CA LEU A 34 -15.23 8.64 20.87
C LEU A 34 -16.77 8.60 20.88
N ARG A 35 -17.38 7.87 21.80
CA ARG A 35 -18.83 7.94 22.05
C ARG A 35 -19.27 9.34 22.45
N LYS A 36 -18.63 9.91 23.47
CA LYS A 36 -19.01 11.21 24.04
C LYS A 36 -18.87 12.37 23.07
N TYR A 37 -17.89 12.33 22.18
CA TYR A 37 -17.56 13.41 21.25
C TYR A 37 -17.86 13.05 19.79
N SER A 38 -18.61 11.98 19.55
CA SER A 38 -18.82 11.40 18.22
C SER A 38 -19.26 12.42 17.17
N ASP A 39 -20.20 13.30 17.51
CA ASP A 39 -20.75 14.28 16.56
C ASP A 39 -19.92 15.56 16.44
N LYS A 40 -18.87 15.70 17.24
CA LYS A 40 -17.94 16.84 17.25
C LYS A 40 -16.62 16.53 16.55
N LEU A 41 -16.27 15.25 16.41
CA LEU A 41 -15.01 14.80 15.82
C LEU A 41 -15.14 14.62 14.31
N LEU A 42 -14.03 14.81 13.60
CA LEU A 42 -13.97 14.55 12.17
C LEU A 42 -13.66 13.07 11.94
N TRP A 43 -14.61 12.32 11.37
CA TRP A 43 -14.42 10.89 11.12
C TRP A 43 -13.64 10.61 9.83
N GLY A 44 -13.94 11.34 8.75
CA GLY A 44 -13.31 11.16 7.44
C GLY A 44 -14.28 11.07 6.26
N ARG A 45 -15.60 11.03 6.50
CA ARG A 45 -16.63 10.87 5.46
C ARG A 45 -16.86 12.12 4.58
N ASN A 46 -16.40 13.31 5.02
CA ASN A 46 -16.95 14.58 4.50
C ASN A 46 -16.00 15.57 3.85
N HIS A 47 -14.67 15.39 3.81
CA HIS A 47 -13.80 16.37 3.15
C HIS A 47 -12.85 15.69 2.18
N LYS A 48 -12.92 16.17 0.93
CA LYS A 48 -12.07 15.95 -0.27
C LYS A 48 -11.08 14.78 -0.23
N PRO A 49 -10.93 13.99 -1.32
CA PRO A 49 -10.15 12.75 -1.35
C PRO A 49 -8.67 12.85 -0.91
N LEU A 50 -8.12 14.05 -0.72
CA LEU A 50 -6.68 14.29 -0.58
C LEU A 50 -6.29 15.29 0.54
N SER A 51 -7.14 15.60 1.52
CA SER A 51 -6.74 16.50 2.63
C SER A 51 -6.92 15.91 4.04
N SER A 52 -5.97 15.04 4.40
CA SER A 52 -5.22 15.02 5.66
C SER A 52 -5.96 15.33 6.97
N GLY A 53 -7.00 14.56 7.30
CA GLY A 53 -7.38 14.48 8.70
C GLY A 53 -8.64 13.72 9.03
N GLY A 54 -8.74 13.36 10.31
CA GLY A 54 -9.87 12.68 10.90
C GLY A 54 -9.52 11.32 11.49
N LEU A 55 -10.48 10.75 12.19
CA LEU A 55 -10.32 9.51 12.93
C LEU A 55 -9.97 8.32 12.03
N SER A 56 -10.44 8.31 10.77
CA SER A 56 -10.19 7.21 9.82
C SER A 56 -8.72 7.03 9.41
N ILE A 57 -7.87 8.02 9.69
CA ILE A 57 -6.42 7.93 9.46
C ILE A 57 -5.60 8.14 10.75
N ASN A 58 -6.28 8.12 11.90
CA ASN A 58 -5.64 8.33 13.19
C ASN A 58 -4.99 7.02 13.65
N ASP A 59 -3.68 6.92 13.46
CA ASP A 59 -2.84 5.76 13.76
C ASP A 59 -2.64 5.51 15.27
N SER A 60 -3.09 6.46 16.09
CA SER A 60 -2.98 6.47 17.55
C SER A 60 -4.25 5.93 18.22
N LEU A 61 -5.30 5.63 17.44
CA LEU A 61 -6.46 4.88 17.93
C LEU A 61 -6.11 3.40 18.14
N PRO A 62 -6.82 2.71 19.05
CA PRO A 62 -6.53 1.30 19.35
C PRO A 62 -6.96 0.32 18.24
N TRP A 63 -7.69 0.78 17.21
CA TRP A 63 -8.16 -0.02 16.06
C TRP A 63 -8.60 -1.45 16.42
N THR A 64 -9.60 -1.57 17.30
CA THR A 64 -10.19 -2.86 17.68
C THR A 64 -11.44 -3.17 16.86
N LYS A 65 -11.83 -4.46 16.79
CA LYS A 65 -13.07 -4.89 16.11
C LYS A 65 -14.30 -4.21 16.71
N GLU A 66 -14.32 -4.04 18.04
CA GLU A 66 -15.37 -3.30 18.76
C GLU A 66 -15.47 -1.85 18.27
N LEU A 67 -14.34 -1.13 18.25
CA LEU A 67 -14.29 0.27 17.81
C LEU A 67 -14.77 0.43 16.36
N VAL A 68 -14.31 -0.45 15.46
CA VAL A 68 -14.70 -0.37 14.05
C VAL A 68 -16.20 -0.63 13.88
N ASN A 69 -16.74 -1.65 14.56
CA ASN A 69 -18.14 -2.02 14.47
C ASN A 69 -19.09 -0.97 15.06
N GLU A 70 -18.73 -0.38 16.21
CA GLU A 70 -19.57 0.61 16.88
C GLU A 70 -19.81 1.87 16.01
N HIS A 71 -18.89 2.16 15.10
CA HIS A 71 -18.93 3.34 14.24
C HIS A 71 -18.80 3.01 12.75
N ILE A 72 -19.27 1.82 12.36
CA ILE A 72 -19.04 1.22 11.04
C ILE A 72 -19.39 2.16 9.86
N GLU A 73 -20.48 2.93 9.99
CA GLU A 73 -20.94 3.86 8.95
C GLU A 73 -20.23 5.23 8.96
N LYS A 74 -19.48 5.54 10.02
CA LYS A 74 -18.79 6.83 10.16
C LYS A 74 -17.39 6.79 9.56
N TRP A 75 -16.79 5.62 9.48
CA TRP A 75 -15.46 5.43 8.90
C TRP A 75 -15.42 5.74 7.40
N SER A 76 -14.32 6.35 6.95
CA SER A 76 -13.98 6.43 5.54
C SER A 76 -13.33 5.10 5.13
N TRP A 77 -14.14 4.18 4.63
CA TRP A 77 -13.64 2.86 4.24
C TRP A 77 -12.60 2.91 3.13
N SER A 78 -12.62 3.93 2.26
CA SER A 78 -11.52 4.17 1.33
C SER A 78 -10.18 4.42 2.05
N ALA A 79 -10.18 5.24 3.11
CA ALA A 79 -8.98 5.53 3.90
C ALA A 79 -8.54 4.33 4.76
N LEU A 80 -9.50 3.56 5.28
CA LEU A 80 -9.20 2.32 5.99
C LEU A 80 -8.56 1.29 5.06
N SER A 81 -9.17 1.06 3.90
CA SER A 81 -8.71 0.08 2.92
C SER A 81 -7.35 0.43 2.35
N ILE A 82 -7.06 1.69 2.05
CA ILE A 82 -5.76 2.10 1.47
C ILE A 82 -4.58 1.96 2.43
N GLN A 83 -4.80 2.05 3.75
CA GLN A 83 -3.69 2.06 4.71
C GLN A 83 -4.01 1.37 6.05
N MET A 84 -5.02 1.85 6.79
CA MET A 84 -5.19 1.48 8.20
C MET A 84 -5.50 0.00 8.44
N ILE A 85 -6.20 -0.66 7.51
CA ILE A 85 -6.46 -2.11 7.61
C ILE A 85 -5.14 -2.88 7.70
N GLY A 86 -4.23 -2.69 6.73
CA GLY A 86 -2.91 -3.34 6.76
C GLY A 86 -2.03 -2.88 7.91
N ALA A 87 -2.04 -1.58 8.22
CA ALA A 87 -1.11 -1.01 9.20
C ALA A 87 -1.47 -1.31 10.66
N LYS A 88 -2.77 -1.38 11.00
CA LYS A 88 -3.24 -1.35 12.39
C LYS A 88 -4.34 -2.33 12.72
N PHE A 89 -5.12 -2.79 11.74
CA PHE A 89 -6.37 -3.51 11.99
C PHE A 89 -6.42 -4.91 11.34
N TRP A 90 -5.31 -5.47 10.87
CA TRP A 90 -5.33 -6.75 10.16
C TRP A 90 -5.54 -7.97 11.09
N TYR A 91 -6.45 -8.87 10.72
CA TYR A 91 -6.62 -10.19 11.36
C TYR A 91 -7.25 -11.21 10.39
N ASN A 92 -7.12 -12.51 10.71
CA ASN A 92 -7.73 -13.58 9.93
C ASN A 92 -9.26 -13.51 9.97
N GLY A 93 -9.91 -13.44 8.80
CA GLY A 93 -11.36 -13.31 8.69
C GLY A 93 -11.85 -11.86 8.50
N LEU A 94 -10.97 -10.85 8.59
CA LEU A 94 -11.33 -9.45 8.40
C LEU A 94 -12.06 -9.20 7.08
N LEU A 95 -11.56 -9.78 5.98
CA LEU A 95 -12.15 -9.61 4.66
C LEU A 95 -13.54 -10.26 4.55
N ASP A 96 -13.80 -11.30 5.34
CA ASP A 96 -15.12 -11.93 5.41
C ASP A 96 -16.06 -11.07 6.28
N ASP A 97 -15.57 -10.56 7.41
CA ASP A 97 -16.34 -9.71 8.34
C ASP A 97 -16.77 -8.36 7.71
N TYR A 98 -15.94 -7.80 6.83
CA TYR A 98 -16.13 -6.45 6.28
C TYR A 98 -16.21 -6.41 4.75
N TYR A 99 -16.53 -7.53 4.10
CA TYR A 99 -16.53 -7.66 2.63
C TYR A 99 -17.24 -6.50 1.91
N GLU A 100 -18.46 -6.18 2.35
CA GLU A 100 -19.32 -5.12 1.76
C GLU A 100 -18.78 -3.70 1.99
N TRP A 101 -17.93 -3.52 2.99
CA TRP A 101 -17.41 -2.22 3.38
C TRP A 101 -16.08 -1.91 2.72
N ILE A 102 -15.32 -2.93 2.30
CA ILE A 102 -13.99 -2.76 1.75
C ILE A 102 -14.05 -2.00 0.43
N ASN A 103 -13.30 -0.90 0.37
CA ASN A 103 -12.97 -0.29 -0.91
C ASN A 103 -11.85 -1.11 -1.57
N TRP A 104 -12.23 -1.97 -2.53
CA TRP A 104 -11.29 -2.88 -3.17
C TRP A 104 -10.17 -2.21 -3.97
N ASN A 105 -10.40 -1.00 -4.50
CA ASN A 105 -9.34 -0.21 -5.16
C ASN A 105 -8.26 0.20 -4.15
N GLY A 106 -8.67 0.81 -3.04
CA GLY A 106 -7.75 1.20 -1.96
C GLY A 106 -7.07 -0.04 -1.35
N PHE A 107 -7.83 -1.11 -1.15
CA PHE A 107 -7.31 -2.37 -0.62
C PHE A 107 -6.22 -2.94 -1.51
N SER A 108 -6.44 -3.02 -2.83
CA SER A 108 -5.44 -3.48 -3.81
C SER A 108 -4.14 -2.67 -3.80
N TYR A 109 -4.18 -1.39 -3.45
CA TYR A 109 -3.01 -0.52 -3.36
C TYR A 109 -2.33 -0.54 -1.96
N ASN A 110 -2.95 -1.17 -0.97
CA ASN A 110 -2.44 -1.11 0.40
C ASN A 110 -1.15 -1.93 0.53
N MET A 111 -0.06 -1.24 0.82
CA MET A 111 1.27 -1.83 0.92
C MET A 111 1.57 -2.50 2.26
N GLU A 112 0.76 -2.24 3.29
CA GLU A 112 0.97 -2.74 4.64
C GLU A 112 0.32 -4.12 4.84
N LEU A 113 -0.48 -4.57 3.87
CA LEU A 113 -1.15 -5.86 3.91
C LEU A 113 -0.16 -7.02 3.75
N PRO A 114 -0.38 -8.13 4.46
CA PRO A 114 0.36 -9.36 4.22
C PRO A 114 -0.22 -10.09 3.01
N TRP A 115 0.16 -9.67 1.80
CA TRP A 115 -0.31 -10.26 0.54
C TRP A 115 0.15 -11.71 0.34
N THR A 116 -0.56 -12.64 0.98
CA THR A 116 -0.37 -14.08 0.80
C THR A 116 -1.12 -14.58 -0.43
N ASP A 117 -0.61 -15.65 -1.05
CA ASP A 117 -1.27 -16.30 -2.17
C ASP A 117 -2.69 -16.79 -1.83
N ALA A 118 -2.97 -17.10 -0.56
CA ALA A 118 -4.30 -17.48 -0.11
C ALA A 118 -5.30 -16.32 -0.19
N ILE A 119 -4.90 -15.12 0.23
CA ILE A 119 -5.72 -13.90 0.13
C ILE A 119 -5.95 -13.55 -1.33
N ILE A 120 -4.87 -13.50 -2.13
CA ILE A 120 -4.95 -13.17 -3.55
C ILE A 120 -5.86 -14.16 -4.26
N ASN A 121 -5.68 -15.46 -4.03
CA ASN A 121 -6.49 -16.48 -4.70
C ASN A 121 -7.98 -16.42 -4.31
N LYS A 122 -8.29 -16.16 -3.02
CA LYS A 122 -9.67 -16.08 -2.53
C LYS A 122 -10.40 -14.85 -3.08
N TYR A 123 -9.73 -13.71 -3.19
CA TYR A 123 -10.35 -12.42 -3.54
C TYR A 123 -9.94 -11.87 -4.90
N ARG A 124 -9.32 -12.67 -5.77
CA ARG A 124 -8.81 -12.26 -7.09
C ARG A 124 -9.84 -11.53 -7.97
N ASP A 125 -11.10 -11.90 -7.89
CA ASP A 125 -12.17 -11.31 -8.72
C ASP A 125 -12.63 -9.94 -8.16
N ASN A 126 -12.26 -9.63 -6.92
CA ASN A 126 -12.51 -8.33 -6.28
C ASN A 126 -11.32 -7.38 -6.40
N LEU A 127 -10.10 -7.90 -6.49
CA LEU A 127 -8.90 -7.07 -6.58
C LEU A 127 -8.93 -6.23 -7.86
N ASN A 128 -8.67 -4.94 -7.71
CA ASN A 128 -8.24 -4.11 -8.83
C ASN A 128 -6.80 -4.47 -9.19
N TRP A 129 -6.59 -5.11 -10.34
CA TRP A 129 -5.29 -5.63 -10.76
C TRP A 129 -4.33 -4.57 -11.28
N GLU A 130 -4.82 -3.44 -11.77
CA GLU A 130 -3.98 -2.28 -12.14
C GLU A 130 -3.24 -1.74 -10.90
N PHE A 131 -3.98 -1.49 -9.82
CA PHE A 131 -3.40 -1.03 -8.55
C PHE A 131 -2.63 -2.12 -7.82
N PHE A 132 -3.02 -3.38 -7.98
CA PHE A 132 -2.34 -4.51 -7.34
C PHE A 132 -1.01 -4.85 -8.01
N SER A 133 -0.95 -4.85 -9.34
CA SER A 133 0.28 -5.10 -10.12
C SER A 133 1.38 -4.09 -9.83
N SER A 134 1.00 -2.82 -9.66
CA SER A 134 1.91 -1.71 -9.30
C SER A 134 2.14 -1.57 -7.79
N ASN A 135 1.55 -2.43 -6.96
CA ASN A 135 1.65 -2.31 -5.51
C ASN A 135 3.02 -2.76 -4.99
N GLU A 136 3.81 -1.80 -4.51
CA GLU A 136 5.13 -2.02 -3.91
C GLU A 136 5.12 -2.77 -2.56
N GLY A 137 3.95 -3.12 -2.02
CA GLY A 137 3.82 -4.08 -0.92
C GLY A 137 3.67 -5.54 -1.37
N VAL A 138 3.51 -5.78 -2.67
CA VAL A 138 3.39 -7.13 -3.26
C VAL A 138 4.76 -7.58 -3.76
N GLU A 139 5.16 -8.78 -3.32
CA GLU A 139 6.31 -9.47 -3.91
C GLU A 139 5.87 -10.29 -5.11
N TRP A 140 6.39 -9.99 -6.29
CA TRP A 140 6.14 -10.78 -7.48
C TRP A 140 7.23 -11.84 -7.63
N THR A 141 6.93 -13.06 -7.20
CA THR A 141 7.77 -14.23 -7.45
C THR A 141 7.47 -14.83 -8.83
N PRO A 142 8.39 -15.59 -9.45
CA PRO A 142 8.12 -16.32 -10.70
C PRO A 142 6.86 -17.18 -10.62
N GLN A 143 6.66 -17.86 -9.49
CA GLN A 143 5.49 -18.71 -9.24
C GLN A 143 4.20 -17.89 -9.16
N ARG A 144 4.24 -16.73 -8.49
CA ARG A 144 3.07 -15.84 -8.37
C ARG A 144 2.70 -15.23 -9.71
N ILE A 145 3.68 -14.77 -10.50
CA ILE A 145 3.44 -14.25 -11.85
C ILE A 145 2.79 -15.31 -12.70
N LYS A 146 3.36 -16.53 -12.74
CA LYS A 146 2.78 -17.64 -13.51
C LYS A 146 1.36 -17.98 -13.04
N LYS A 147 1.10 -18.00 -11.74
CA LYS A 147 -0.20 -18.36 -11.17
C LYS A 147 -1.30 -17.37 -11.52
N PHE A 148 -0.98 -16.09 -11.58
CA PHE A 148 -1.96 -15.01 -11.81
C PHE A 148 -1.77 -14.31 -13.16
N GLU A 149 -1.07 -14.94 -14.10
CA GLU A 149 -0.65 -14.30 -15.37
C GLU A 149 -1.81 -13.73 -16.19
N ASN A 150 -3.02 -14.27 -16.06
CA ASN A 150 -4.20 -13.80 -16.78
C ASN A 150 -4.90 -12.59 -16.12
N TYR A 151 -4.54 -12.26 -14.89
CA TYR A 151 -5.12 -11.14 -14.15
C TYR A 151 -4.18 -9.96 -14.04
N ILE A 152 -2.88 -10.23 -13.98
CA ILE A 152 -1.84 -9.21 -13.86
C ILE A 152 -1.99 -8.18 -14.97
N ASP A 153 -2.12 -6.92 -14.57
CA ASP A 153 -1.79 -5.79 -15.42
C ASP A 153 -0.26 -5.70 -15.56
N PHE A 154 0.24 -5.90 -16.78
CA PHE A 154 1.69 -5.93 -17.04
C PHE A 154 2.29 -4.54 -17.20
N GLU A 155 1.49 -3.51 -17.51
CA GLU A 155 1.97 -2.12 -17.53
C GLU A 155 2.33 -1.67 -16.10
N GLY A 156 1.42 -1.89 -15.15
CA GLY A 156 1.69 -1.67 -13.72
C GLY A 156 2.84 -2.54 -13.20
N LEU A 157 2.95 -3.81 -13.65
CA LEU A 157 4.03 -4.71 -13.24
C LEU A 157 5.40 -4.26 -13.74
N SER A 158 5.49 -3.77 -14.99
CA SER A 158 6.74 -3.26 -15.59
C SER A 158 7.37 -2.15 -14.75
N ASN A 159 6.52 -1.29 -14.17
CA ASN A 159 6.94 -0.19 -13.32
C ASN A 159 7.36 -0.62 -11.90
N SER A 160 7.09 -1.87 -11.49
CA SER A 160 7.32 -2.30 -10.11
C SER A 160 8.78 -2.68 -9.84
N LEU A 161 9.27 -2.26 -8.67
CA LEU A 161 10.62 -2.61 -8.20
C LEU A 161 10.70 -4.03 -7.62
N ASN A 162 9.56 -4.61 -7.22
CA ASN A 162 9.49 -5.88 -6.50
C ASN A 162 9.19 -7.08 -7.41
N THR A 163 9.82 -7.09 -8.59
CA THR A 163 9.70 -8.15 -9.60
C THR A 163 10.92 -9.08 -9.60
N PRO A 164 10.87 -10.25 -10.28
CA PRO A 164 12.01 -11.16 -10.38
C PRO A 164 13.18 -10.56 -11.18
N TRP A 165 12.94 -9.57 -12.03
CA TRP A 165 13.94 -8.89 -12.85
C TRP A 165 14.29 -7.48 -12.33
N GLY A 166 13.49 -6.92 -11.41
CA GLY A 166 13.71 -5.59 -10.84
C GLY A 166 14.90 -5.48 -9.89
N ARG A 167 15.28 -4.22 -9.62
CA ARG A 167 16.30 -3.87 -8.61
C ARG A 167 15.64 -3.78 -7.23
N PRO A 168 16.10 -4.55 -6.22
CA PRO A 168 15.59 -4.39 -4.85
C PRO A 168 15.80 -2.97 -4.34
N SER A 169 14.73 -2.31 -3.89
CA SER A 169 14.83 -0.99 -3.28
C SER A 169 15.50 -1.09 -1.90
N LYS A 170 16.64 -0.38 -1.72
CA LYS A 170 17.30 -0.25 -0.41
C LYS A 170 16.56 0.67 0.58
N LEU A 171 15.60 1.46 0.09
CA LEU A 171 14.94 2.53 0.87
C LEU A 171 13.70 2.06 1.65
N ARG A 172 13.18 0.86 1.36
CA ARG A 172 11.98 0.31 2.01
C ARG A 172 12.30 -1.05 2.62
N ASN A 173 12.00 -1.16 3.92
CA ASN A 173 12.21 -2.30 4.83
C ASN A 173 13.17 -3.41 4.30
N PRO A 174 14.47 -3.38 4.68
CA PRO A 174 15.50 -4.29 4.18
C PRO A 174 15.26 -5.77 4.53
N PHE A 175 14.25 -6.08 5.33
CA PHE A 175 13.88 -7.44 5.72
C PHE A 175 12.82 -8.09 4.83
N ARG A 176 12.21 -7.38 3.87
CA ARG A 176 11.12 -7.95 3.06
C ARG A 176 11.52 -8.47 1.69
N PHE A 177 12.44 -7.82 0.95
CA PHE A 177 12.64 -8.16 -0.45
C PHE A 177 14.11 -8.23 -0.84
N SER A 178 14.65 -9.45 -0.83
CA SER A 178 15.85 -9.78 -1.59
C SER A 178 15.38 -10.46 -2.87
N ASN A 179 15.59 -9.85 -4.04
CA ASN A 179 15.34 -10.54 -5.31
C ASN A 179 16.33 -11.72 -5.43
N LYS A 180 15.90 -12.89 -4.93
CA LYS A 180 16.66 -14.15 -4.95
C LYS A 180 16.61 -14.85 -6.31
N THR A 181 15.87 -14.30 -7.27
CA THR A 181 15.75 -14.90 -8.61
C THR A 181 17.11 -14.84 -9.31
N SER A 182 17.56 -15.97 -9.85
CA SER A 182 18.78 -16.04 -10.65
C SER A 182 18.62 -15.20 -11.93
N PRO A 183 19.66 -14.49 -12.41
CA PRO A 183 19.60 -13.68 -13.62
C PRO A 183 19.02 -14.42 -14.85
N LEU A 184 19.43 -15.67 -15.06
CA LEU A 184 18.90 -16.50 -16.17
C LEU A 184 17.39 -16.68 -16.10
N LEU A 185 16.83 -16.97 -14.92
CA LEU A 185 15.39 -17.11 -14.76
C LEU A 185 14.66 -15.77 -14.93
N SER A 186 15.26 -14.65 -14.50
CA SER A 186 14.72 -13.32 -14.76
C SER A 186 14.63 -13.05 -16.26
N LEU A 187 15.69 -13.37 -17.02
CA LEU A 187 15.70 -13.28 -18.50
C LEU A 187 14.63 -14.17 -19.13
N THR A 188 14.53 -15.45 -18.74
CA THR A 188 13.50 -16.37 -19.25
C THR A 188 12.08 -15.84 -19.05
N LEU A 189 11.83 -15.15 -17.93
CA LEU A 189 10.52 -14.56 -17.67
C LEU A 189 10.28 -13.30 -18.52
N LEU A 190 11.30 -12.46 -18.70
CA LEU A 190 11.21 -11.28 -19.58
C LEU A 190 10.90 -11.71 -21.01
N GLU A 191 11.64 -12.70 -21.54
CA GLU A 191 11.40 -13.29 -22.87
C GLU A 191 9.98 -13.86 -22.98
N LYS A 192 9.52 -14.61 -21.95
CA LYS A 192 8.16 -15.17 -21.94
C LYS A 192 7.06 -14.10 -22.06
N TYR A 193 7.26 -12.94 -21.43
CA TYR A 193 6.23 -11.89 -21.33
C TYR A 193 6.57 -10.64 -22.15
N GLU A 194 7.50 -10.73 -23.10
CA GLU A 194 8.04 -9.58 -23.83
C GLU A 194 6.96 -8.72 -24.50
N GLU A 195 5.95 -9.36 -25.08
CA GLU A 195 4.83 -8.70 -25.77
C GLU A 195 3.82 -8.03 -24.82
N ARG A 196 3.89 -8.35 -23.52
CA ARG A 196 2.97 -7.83 -22.50
C ARG A 196 3.60 -6.75 -21.64
N LEU A 197 4.92 -6.76 -21.54
CA LEU A 197 5.68 -5.81 -20.73
C LEU A 197 5.71 -4.46 -21.44
N ASP A 198 5.45 -3.42 -20.67
CA ASP A 198 5.79 -2.06 -21.09
C ASP A 198 7.31 -1.87 -20.95
N TRP A 199 8.01 -1.85 -22.09
CA TRP A 199 9.47 -1.69 -22.15
C TRP A 199 9.94 -0.25 -21.93
N ASP A 200 9.08 0.75 -22.15
CA ASP A 200 9.44 2.15 -21.94
C ASP A 200 9.57 2.48 -20.44
N HIS A 201 8.85 1.73 -19.60
CA HIS A 201 8.83 1.91 -18.16
C HIS A 201 9.36 0.70 -17.36
N LEU A 202 9.91 -0.31 -18.04
CA LEU A 202 10.40 -1.53 -17.41
C LEU A 202 11.57 -1.27 -16.45
N VAL A 203 11.40 -1.63 -15.18
CA VAL A 203 12.52 -1.69 -14.22
C VAL A 203 13.21 -3.04 -14.30
N PHE A 204 14.34 -3.10 -15.00
CA PHE A 204 15.16 -4.31 -15.16
C PHE A 204 16.61 -4.11 -14.69
N GLN A 205 17.06 -4.96 -13.75
CA GLN A 205 18.47 -5.11 -13.39
C GLN A 205 19.20 -6.06 -14.36
N TRP A 206 19.48 -5.59 -15.58
CA TRP A 206 20.10 -6.41 -16.62
C TRP A 206 21.54 -6.83 -16.33
N ASP A 207 22.26 -6.01 -15.57
CA ASP A 207 23.66 -6.22 -15.18
C ASP A 207 23.84 -7.20 -14.00
N LYS A 208 22.74 -7.74 -13.46
CA LYS A 208 22.79 -8.62 -12.30
C LYS A 208 23.57 -9.90 -12.61
N GLY A 209 24.66 -10.11 -11.89
CA GLY A 209 25.47 -11.33 -11.99
C GLY A 209 26.61 -11.24 -13.01
N LEU A 210 26.76 -10.10 -13.70
CA LEU A 210 27.91 -9.80 -14.54
C LEU A 210 28.97 -9.04 -13.74
N ASN A 211 30.24 -9.29 -14.06
CA ASN A 211 31.33 -8.41 -13.67
C ASN A 211 31.47 -7.23 -14.66
N LYS A 212 32.39 -6.31 -14.38
CA LYS A 212 32.55 -5.11 -15.21
C LYS A 212 32.94 -5.44 -16.66
N GLU A 213 33.90 -6.34 -16.87
CA GLU A 213 34.37 -6.71 -18.21
C GLU A 213 33.24 -7.36 -19.02
N GLU A 214 32.49 -8.30 -18.42
CA GLU A 214 31.32 -8.92 -19.04
C GLU A 214 30.21 -7.90 -19.34
N THR A 215 30.02 -6.91 -18.46
CA THR A 215 29.05 -5.82 -18.67
C THR A 215 29.46 -4.95 -19.86
N ASP A 216 30.74 -4.60 -19.95
CA ASP A 216 31.29 -3.80 -21.04
C ASP A 216 31.18 -4.58 -22.37
N GLU A 217 31.44 -5.90 -22.40
CA GLU A 217 31.25 -6.76 -23.57
C GLU A 217 29.81 -6.78 -24.09
N VAL A 218 28.81 -6.85 -23.19
CA VAL A 218 27.39 -6.79 -23.58
C VAL A 218 27.05 -5.44 -24.20
N ILE A 219 27.54 -4.33 -23.61
CA ILE A 219 27.33 -2.98 -24.13
C ILE A 219 27.96 -2.83 -25.51
N GLU A 220 29.24 -3.19 -25.67
CA GLU A 220 29.95 -3.09 -26.94
C GLU A 220 29.29 -3.97 -28.02
N GLY A 221 28.92 -5.20 -27.66
CA GLY A 221 28.20 -6.11 -28.55
C GLY A 221 26.90 -5.51 -29.07
N PHE A 222 26.09 -4.90 -28.21
CA PHE A 222 24.86 -4.21 -28.63
C PHE A 222 25.17 -2.99 -29.49
N MET A 223 26.06 -2.11 -29.05
CA MET A 223 26.36 -0.85 -29.74
C MET A 223 26.92 -1.07 -31.15
N ASN A 224 27.73 -2.12 -31.36
CA ASN A 224 28.29 -2.46 -32.67
C ASN A 224 27.29 -3.10 -33.64
N LEU A 225 26.18 -3.67 -33.14
CA LEU A 225 25.15 -4.32 -33.96
C LEU A 225 23.96 -3.40 -34.24
N ALA A 226 23.66 -2.48 -33.32
CA ALA A 226 22.49 -1.61 -33.38
C ALA A 226 22.72 -0.30 -34.15
N PHE A 227 23.97 0.15 -34.29
CA PHE A 227 24.38 1.39 -34.95
C PHE A 227 25.52 1.13 -35.94
#